data_AF-A0A1G7L709-F1
#
_entry.id   AF-A0A1G7L709-F1
#
_cell.length_a   1.000
_cell.length_b   1.000
_cell.length_c   1.000
_cell.angle_alpha   90.00
_cell.angle_beta   90.00
_cell.angle_gamma   90.00
#
_symmetry.space_group_name_H-M   'P 1'
#
loop_
_entity.id
_entity.type
_entity.pdbx_description
1 polymer ?
#
loop_
_entity_poly.entity_id
_entity_poly.type
_entity_poly.pdbx_seq_one_letter_code
_entity_poly.pdbx_strand_id
1 'polypeptide(L)' 'MGSDGLVDLDQDCWTALAKYNLLLATLFGVAAVAARATLPSQNLLVVQNATLAVVFGGIQTYAWLSA' A
#
# COMPACT_ATOMS: atom_id res chain seq x y z
N MET A 1 14.80 19.16 -2.25
CA MET A 1 13.87 19.29 -3.41
C MET A 1 13.73 17.88 -3.95
N GLY A 2 12.83 17.09 -3.34
CA GLY A 2 12.58 15.68 -3.69
C GLY A 2 11.80 15.59 -5.00
N SER A 3 12.45 15.96 -6.10
CA SER A 3 11.93 15.79 -7.46
C SER A 3 12.43 14.44 -7.96
N ASP A 4 11.53 13.48 -8.11
CA ASP A 4 11.89 12.16 -8.66
C ASP A 4 11.91 12.17 -10.19
N GLY A 5 11.95 13.35 -10.82
CA GLY A 5 12.01 13.54 -12.27
C GLY A 5 10.76 13.13 -13.06
N LEU A 6 9.87 12.30 -12.48
CA LEU A 6 8.58 11.86 -13.04
C LEU A 6 7.39 12.62 -12.46
N VAL A 7 7.41 12.91 -11.16
CA VAL A 7 6.37 13.66 -10.44
C VAL A 7 7.05 14.61 -9.48
N ASP A 8 6.76 15.91 -9.61
CA ASP A 8 7.24 16.94 -8.69
C ASP A 8 6.30 17.06 -7.50
N LEU A 9 6.77 16.59 -6.34
CA LEU A 9 6.10 16.66 -5.05
C LEU A 9 7.07 17.21 -4.01
N ASP A 10 6.53 17.88 -3.01
CA ASP A 10 7.34 18.33 -1.87
C ASP A 10 7.71 17.14 -0.97
N GLN A 11 8.83 17.27 -0.24
CA GLN A 11 9.39 16.23 0.63
C GLN A 11 8.37 15.72 1.66
N ASP A 12 7.63 16.65 2.27
CA ASP A 12 6.62 16.34 3.27
C ASP A 12 5.43 15.60 2.65
N CYS A 13 5.13 15.89 1.38
CA CYS A 13 4.07 15.23 0.64
C CYS A 13 4.44 13.79 0.29
N TRP A 14 5.67 13.53 -0.17
CA TRP A 14 6.18 12.17 -0.36
C TRP A 14 6.13 11.35 0.92
N THR A 15 6.58 11.95 2.03
CA THR A 15 6.58 11.30 3.34
C THR A 15 5.15 10.98 3.81
N ALA A 16 4.21 11.91 3.64
CA ALA A 16 2.81 11.69 3.97
C ALA A 16 2.21 10.56 3.12
N LEU A 17 2.44 10.60 1.80
CA LEU A 17 1.99 9.57 0.86
C LEU A 17 2.52 8.20 1.26
N ALA A 18 3.79 8.10 1.62
CA ALA A 18 4.41 6.85 2.05
C ALA A 18 3.75 6.30 3.33
N LYS A 19 3.51 7.15 4.34
CA LYS A 19 2.88 6.76 5.61
C LYS A 19 1.44 6.30 5.46
N TYR A 20 0.62 7.01 4.70
CA TYR A 20 -0.78 6.62 4.49
C TYR A 20 -0.90 5.34 3.67
N ASN A 21 -0.05 5.16 2.66
CA ASN A 21 -0.02 3.92 1.90
C ASN A 21 0.53 2.75 2.71
N LEU A 22 1.46 2.97 3.66
CA LEU A 22 1.88 1.94 4.63
C LEU A 22 0.69 1.44 5.47
N LEU A 23 -0.10 2.39 5.99
CA LEU A 23 -1.28 2.07 6.78
C LEU A 23 -2.28 1.25 5.95
N LEU A 24 -2.59 1.70 4.73
CA LEU A 24 -3.52 0.99 3.84
C LEU A 24 -3.00 -0.40 3.47
N ALA A 25 -1.73 -0.52 3.09
CA ALA A 25 -1.11 -1.81 2.76
C ALA A 25 -1.20 -2.79 3.93
N THR A 26 -0.96 -2.30 5.15
CA THR A 26 -1.06 -3.11 6.37
C THR A 26 -2.51 -3.54 6.64
N LEU A 27 -3.48 -2.62 6.54
CA LEU A 27 -4.89 -2.92 6.77
C LEU A 27 -5.41 -3.96 5.77
N PHE A 28 -5.10 -3.81 4.49
CA PHE A 28 -5.50 -4.77 3.47
C PHE A 28 -4.78 -6.11 3.61
N GLY A 29 -3.52 -6.12 4.06
CA GLY A 29 -2.78 -7.34 4.37
C GLY A 29 -3.43 -8.11 5.54
N VAL A 30 -3.77 -7.41 6.62
CA VAL A 30 -4.51 -7.97 7.75
C VAL A 30 -5.89 -8.48 7.32
N ALA A 31 -6.61 -7.72 6.50
CA ALA A 31 -7.90 -8.13 5.96
C ALA A 31 -7.80 -9.40 5.09
N ALA A 32 -6.75 -9.53 4.27
CA ALA A 32 -6.52 -10.72 3.46
C ALA A 32 -6.26 -11.96 4.33
N VAL A 33 -5.43 -11.81 5.37
CA VAL A 33 -5.16 -12.89 6.34
C VAL A 33 -6.43 -13.26 7.11
N ALA A 34 -7.17 -12.27 7.60
CA ALA A 34 -8.42 -12.47 8.33
C ALA A 34 -9.46 -13.17 7.44
N ALA A 35 -9.64 -12.72 6.19
CA ALA A 35 -10.54 -13.33 5.22
C ALA A 35 -10.16 -14.78 4.95
N ARG A 36 -8.86 -15.08 4.81
CA ARG A 36 -8.41 -16.47 4.61
C ARG A 36 -8.69 -17.35 5.83
N ALA A 37 -8.58 -16.80 7.03
CA ALA A 37 -8.80 -17.51 8.28
C ALA A 37 -10.29 -17.76 8.58
N THR A 38 -11.18 -16.80 8.26
CA THR A 38 -12.61 -16.87 8.64
C THR A 38 -13.52 -17.30 7.49
N LEU A 39 -13.14 -17.05 6.24
CA LEU A 39 -13.96 -17.27 5.04
C LEU A 39 -13.15 -18.05 3.98
N PRO A 40 -12.74 -19.30 4.25
CA PRO A 40 -11.80 -20.04 3.41
C PRO A 40 -12.30 -20.34 1.99
N SER A 41 -13.62 -20.31 1.75
CA SER A 41 -14.22 -20.48 0.43
C SER A 41 -14.22 -19.20 -0.43
N GLN A 42 -13.99 -18.03 0.19
CA GLN A 42 -14.01 -16.74 -0.51
C GLN A 42 -12.64 -16.34 -1.04
N ASN A 43 -12.07 -17.18 -1.92
CA ASN A 43 -10.75 -16.95 -2.52
C ASN A 43 -10.66 -15.59 -3.24
N LEU A 44 -11.73 -15.15 -3.88
CA LEU A 44 -11.78 -13.85 -4.58
C LEU A 44 -11.56 -12.67 -3.62
N LEU A 45 -12.18 -12.70 -2.43
CA LEU A 45 -12.01 -11.65 -1.42
C LEU A 45 -10.57 -11.62 -0.89
N VAL A 46 -9.95 -12.79 -0.67
CA VAL A 46 -8.54 -12.88 -0.26
C VAL A 46 -7.64 -12.28 -1.33
N VAL A 47 -7.84 -12.64 -2.60
CA VAL A 47 -7.05 -12.10 -3.71
C VAL A 47 -7.20 -10.59 -3.80
N GLN A 48 -8.42 -10.06 -3.73
CA GLN A 48 -8.65 -8.60 -3.79
C GLN A 48 -7.91 -7.85 -2.68
N ASN A 49 -8.04 -8.30 -1.43
CA ASN A 49 -7.34 -7.66 -0.31
C ASN A 49 -5.82 -7.81 -0.43
N ALA A 50 -5.32 -8.97 -0.86
CA ALA A 50 -3.89 -9.17 -1.08
C ALA A 50 -3.36 -8.28 -2.20
N THR A 51 -4.08 -8.14 -3.31
CA THR A 51 -3.71 -7.24 -4.41
C THR A 51 -3.66 -5.79 -3.93
N LEU A 52 -4.66 -5.33 -3.18
CA LEU A 52 -4.66 -3.98 -2.61
C LEU A 52 -3.48 -3.76 -1.67
N ALA A 53 -3.17 -4.75 -0.81
CA ALA A 53 -2.01 -4.70 0.07
C ALA A 53 -0.70 -4.51 -0.71
N VAL A 54 -0.53 -5.26 -1.82
CA VAL A 54 0.65 -5.17 -2.69
C VAL A 54 0.70 -3.83 -3.43
N VAL A 55 -0.42 -3.34 -3.96
CA VAL A 55 -0.46 -2.07 -4.70
C VAL A 55 -0.11 -0.90 -3.79
N PHE A 56 -0.76 -0.78 -2.64
CA PHE A 56 -0.44 0.27 -1.67
C PHE A 56 0.98 0.10 -1.12
N GLY A 57 1.44 -1.15 -0.94
CA GLY A 57 2.81 -1.49 -0.60
C GLY A 57 3.82 -0.96 -1.62
N GLY A 58 3.58 -1.17 -2.90
CA GLY A 58 4.43 -0.67 -3.97
C GLY A 58 4.47 0.85 -4.03
N ILE A 59 3.31 1.50 -3.89
CA ILE A 59 3.21 2.97 -3.90
C ILE A 59 3.97 3.58 -2.72
N GLN A 60 3.85 3.02 -1.50
CA GLN A 60 4.63 3.54 -0.36
C GLN A 60 6.14 3.34 -0.57
N THR A 61 6.57 2.22 -1.14
CA THR A 61 7.99 1.95 -1.36
C THR A 61 8.54 2.93 -2.37
N TYR A 62 7.80 3.17 -3.46
CA TYR A 62 8.14 4.22 -4.40
C TYR A 62 8.23 5.59 -3.71
N ALA A 63 7.20 5.97 -2.97
CA ALA A 63 7.17 7.26 -2.27
C ALA A 63 8.33 7.44 -1.26
N TRP A 64 8.81 6.37 -0.61
CA TRP A 64 9.99 6.42 0.24
C TRP A 64 11.30 6.56 -0.53
N LEU A 65 11.39 5.98 -1.74
CA LEU A 65 12.56 6.11 -2.60
C LEU A 65 12.64 7.49 -3.26
N SER A 66 11.48 8.10 -3.51
CA SER A 66 11.32 9.42 -4.13
C SER A 66 11.42 10.59 -3.15
N ALA A 67 11.27 10.33 -1.84
CA ALA A 67 11.45 11.31 -0.76
C ALA A 67 12.95 11.57 -0.51
#